data_AF-A0A914R9C4-F1
#
_entry.id   AF-A0A914R9C4-F1
#
_cell.length_a   1.000
_cell.length_b   1.000
_cell.length_c   1.000
_cell.angle_alpha   90.00
_cell.angle_beta   90.00
_cell.angle_gamma   90.00
#
_symmetry.space_group_name_H-M   'P 1'
#
loop_
_entity.id
_entity.type
_entity.pdbx_description
1 polymer ?
#
loop_
_entity_poly.entity_id
_entity_poly.type
_entity_poly.pdbx_seq_one_letter_code
_entity_poly.pdbx_strand_id
1 'polypeptide(L)'
;MYPFKFCKRVGIHQVKLGFSPIFLRYFNEFKESDYARGGQEATETVELPEGPLPQFPFSMEPQLRKLGLPTKLDKGVITLTSSYVICTEGARLSAEQARLLKLLQYKTSVFKVNLLAHWTKTSELSAERC
;
A
#
# COMPACT_ATOMS: atom_id res chain seq x y z
N MET A 1 -37.66 3.11 12.94
CA MET A 1 -37.35 3.25 11.50
C MET A 1 -36.25 4.29 11.35
N TYR A 2 -34.99 3.86 11.41
CA TYR A 2 -33.82 4.66 11.01
C TYR A 2 -33.05 3.83 9.98
N PRO A 3 -32.80 4.34 8.76
CA PRO A 3 -32.20 3.55 7.70
C PRO A 3 -30.68 3.55 7.86
N PHE A 4 -30.13 2.52 8.48
CA PHE A 4 -28.69 2.25 8.41
C PHE A 4 -28.36 1.64 7.04
N LYS A 5 -28.01 2.51 6.08
CA LYS A 5 -27.28 2.09 4.88
C LYS A 5 -25.91 1.56 5.32
N PHE A 6 -25.80 0.24 5.43
CA PHE A 6 -24.54 -0.46 5.62
C PHE A 6 -23.77 -0.44 4.29
N CYS A 7 -22.87 0.53 4.09
CA CYS A 7 -21.95 0.57 2.97
C CYS A 7 -20.50 0.58 3.49
N LYS A 8 -19.72 -0.41 3.01
CA LYS A 8 -18.30 -0.69 3.23
C LYS A 8 -17.89 -1.31 4.59
N ARG A 9 -18.12 -2.62 4.67
CA ARG A 9 -17.16 -3.69 5.02
C ARG A 9 -15.86 -3.21 5.71
N VAL A 10 -15.91 -2.91 7.00
CA VAL A 10 -14.74 -2.90 7.90
C VAL A 10 -14.91 -4.09 8.82
N GLY A 11 -14.03 -5.09 8.69
CA GLY A 11 -14.00 -6.24 9.58
C GLY A 11 -13.63 -5.78 10.98
N ILE A 12 -14.61 -5.77 11.90
CA ILE A 12 -14.39 -5.40 13.29
C ILE A 12 -13.85 -6.64 14.00
N HIS A 13 -12.52 -6.80 14.06
CA HIS A 13 -11.92 -7.75 14.98
C HIS A 13 -12.02 -7.16 16.39
N GLN A 14 -12.91 -7.70 17.21
CA GLN A 14 -13.03 -7.38 18.63
C GLN A 14 -11.76 -7.86 19.36
N VAL A 15 -10.82 -6.94 19.60
CA VAL A 15 -9.68 -7.22 20.48
C VAL A 15 -10.00 -6.64 21.86
N LYS A 16 -10.16 -7.52 22.85
CA LYS A 16 -10.40 -7.15 24.26
C LYS A 16 -9.10 -6.57 24.84
N LEU A 17 -8.83 -5.30 24.59
CA LEU A 17 -7.68 -4.59 25.13
C LEU A 17 -8.18 -3.62 26.21
N GLY A 18 -7.62 -3.74 27.42
CA GLY A 18 -7.92 -2.83 28.53
C GLY A 18 -7.57 -1.40 28.15
N PHE A 19 -8.50 -0.48 28.40
CA PHE A 19 -8.38 0.93 28.02
C PHE A 19 -7.33 1.64 28.90
N SER A 20 -6.15 1.90 28.32
CA SER A 20 -5.05 2.64 28.94
C SER A 20 -4.63 3.79 28.02
N PRO A 21 -4.23 4.96 28.53
CA PRO A 21 -3.73 6.08 27.71
C PRO A 21 -2.49 5.71 26.87
N ILE A 22 -1.77 4.66 27.26
CA ILE A 22 -0.65 4.07 26.49
C ILE A 22 -1.15 3.48 25.17
N PHE A 23 -2.38 2.96 25.16
CA PHE A 23 -3.01 2.36 23.99
C PHE A 23 -3.28 3.37 22.88
N LEU A 24 -3.81 4.54 23.24
CA LEU A 24 -4.09 5.62 22.27
C LEU A 24 -2.80 6.13 21.61
N ARG A 25 -1.73 6.24 22.41
CA ARG A 25 -0.40 6.64 21.91
C ARG A 25 0.16 5.61 20.93
N TYR A 26 0.10 4.33 21.31
CA TYR A 26 0.58 3.22 20.47
C TYR A 26 -0.06 3.23 19.08
N PHE A 27 -1.39 3.33 18.97
CA PHE A 27 -2.06 3.32 17.67
C PHE A 27 -1.86 4.59 16.85
N ASN A 28 -1.69 5.75 17.50
CA ASN A 28 -1.44 7.00 16.78
C ASN A 28 -0.02 7.07 16.20
N GLU A 29 0.95 6.45 16.89
CA GLU A 29 2.34 6.34 16.42
C GLU A 29 2.57 5.15 15.49
N PHE A 30 1.69 4.15 15.50
CA PHE A 30 1.79 2.98 14.62
C PHE A 30 1.65 3.39 13.15
N LYS A 31 2.78 3.34 12.44
CA LYS A 31 2.89 3.53 11.00
C LYS A 31 3.64 2.33 10.43
N GLU A 32 3.01 1.63 9.51
CA GLU A 32 3.66 0.52 8.79
C GLU A 32 3.76 0.87 7.31
N SER A 33 4.93 0.59 6.71
CA SER A 33 5.13 0.72 5.26
C SER A 33 4.28 -0.33 4.52
N ASP A 34 3.36 0.10 3.66
CA ASP A 34 2.48 -0.71 2.83
C ASP A 34 2.77 -0.49 1.34
N TYR A 35 2.31 -1.41 0.50
CA TYR A 35 2.39 -1.27 -0.95
C TYR A 35 1.29 -0.33 -1.46
N ALA A 36 1.66 0.58 -2.35
CA ALA A 36 0.68 1.46 -2.98
C ALA A 36 -0.34 0.65 -3.78
N ARG A 37 -1.62 1.01 -3.65
CA ARG A 37 -2.74 0.33 -4.33
C ARG A 37 -3.11 1.10 -5.60
N GLY A 38 -3.62 0.40 -6.61
CA GLY A 38 -4.12 1.04 -7.82
C GLY A 38 -5.18 2.10 -7.48
N GLY A 39 -5.02 3.29 -8.05
CA GLY A 39 -5.86 4.46 -7.82
C GLY A 39 -5.39 5.38 -6.69
N GLN A 40 -4.31 5.06 -5.98
CA GLN A 40 -3.65 5.98 -5.03
C GLN A 40 -2.70 6.93 -5.77
N GLU A 41 -2.44 8.09 -5.18
CA GLU A 41 -1.41 9.03 -5.65
C GLU A 41 -0.04 8.56 -5.16
N ALA A 42 0.97 8.60 -6.02
CA ALA A 42 2.34 8.22 -5.67
C ALA A 42 2.98 9.28 -4.78
N THR A 43 3.54 8.86 -3.65
CA THR A 43 4.23 9.74 -2.69
C THR A 43 5.63 10.13 -3.17
N GLU A 44 6.23 9.33 -4.04
CA GLU A 44 7.61 9.51 -4.52
C GLU A 44 7.71 9.11 -6.00
N THR A 45 8.73 9.63 -6.68
CA THR A 45 9.06 9.23 -8.05
C THR A 45 9.93 7.98 -8.02
N VAL A 46 9.50 6.91 -8.69
CA VAL A 46 10.23 5.65 -8.78
C VAL A 46 10.61 5.38 -10.23
N GLU A 47 11.90 5.40 -10.50
CA GLU A 47 12.49 5.11 -11.80
C GLU A 47 13.41 3.88 -11.72
N LEU A 48 13.37 3.05 -12.76
CA LEU A 48 14.28 1.94 -12.93
C LEU A 48 15.31 2.26 -14.03
N PRO A 49 16.61 2.23 -13.72
CA PRO A 49 17.65 2.39 -14.72
C PRO A 49 17.68 1.18 -15.66
N GLU A 50 18.26 1.38 -16.85
CA GLU A 50 18.57 0.28 -17.75
C GLU A 50 19.61 -0.66 -17.12
N GLY A 51 19.52 -1.96 -17.43
CA GLY A 51 20.46 -2.95 -16.91
C GLY A 51 19.84 -4.30 -16.52
N PRO A 52 20.67 -5.25 -16.09
CA PRO A 52 20.22 -6.57 -15.67
C PRO A 52 19.45 -6.49 -14.34
N LEU A 53 18.34 -7.21 -14.26
CA LEU A 53 17.49 -7.39 -13.08
C LEU A 53 17.61 -8.84 -12.57
N PRO A 54 18.73 -9.20 -11.89
CA PRO A 54 18.96 -10.56 -11.41
C PRO A 54 18.03 -10.97 -10.26
N GLN A 55 17.30 -10.03 -9.65
CA GLN A 55 16.35 -10.32 -8.58
C GLN A 55 15.11 -11.10 -9.05
N PHE A 56 14.84 -11.11 -10.36
CA PHE A 56 13.71 -11.84 -10.93
C PHE A 56 14.16 -13.12 -11.63
N PRO A 57 13.43 -14.24 -11.44
CA PRO A 57 13.69 -15.45 -12.20
C PRO A 57 13.26 -15.28 -13.67
N PHE A 58 13.94 -15.95 -14.60
CA PHE A 58 13.67 -15.88 -16.04
C PHE A 58 12.21 -16.16 -16.43
N SER A 59 11.50 -16.97 -15.64
CA SER A 59 10.08 -17.30 -15.84
C SER A 59 9.13 -16.12 -15.65
N MET A 60 9.57 -15.05 -14.97
CA MET A 60 8.77 -13.85 -14.72
C MET A 60 8.86 -12.83 -15.86
N GLU A 61 9.75 -13.02 -16.83
CA GLU A 61 9.93 -12.12 -17.97
C GLU A 61 8.62 -11.85 -18.74
N PRO A 62 7.80 -12.86 -19.09
CA PRO A 62 6.54 -12.62 -19.79
C PRO A 62 5.54 -11.81 -18.98
N GLN A 63 5.56 -11.95 -17.65
CA GLN A 63 4.70 -11.18 -16.75
C GLN A 63 5.15 -9.72 -16.67
N LEU A 64 6.45 -9.46 -16.57
CA LEU A 64 7.00 -8.09 -16.54
C LEU A 64 6.73 -7.38 -17.87
N ARG A 65 6.90 -8.06 -19.00
CA ARG A 65 6.55 -7.54 -20.33
C ARG A 65 5.06 -7.22 -20.44
N LYS A 66 4.19 -8.07 -19.90
CA LYS A 66 2.74 -7.82 -19.87
C LYS A 66 2.34 -6.62 -19.02
N LEU A 67 3.12 -6.32 -17.97
CA LEU A 67 2.94 -5.13 -17.13
C LEU A 67 3.50 -3.84 -17.75
N GLY A 68 4.07 -3.92 -18.97
CA GLY A 68 4.57 -2.76 -19.72
C GLY A 68 6.06 -2.46 -19.52
N LEU A 69 6.82 -3.30 -18.80
CA LEU A 69 8.26 -3.10 -18.69
C LEU A 69 8.99 -3.50 -19.99
N PRO A 70 9.92 -2.67 -20.50
CA PRO A 70 10.72 -3.00 -21.67
C PRO A 70 11.86 -3.97 -21.31
N THR A 71 11.53 -5.24 -21.06
CA THR A 71 12.50 -6.29 -20.70
C THR A 71 12.85 -7.20 -21.87
N LYS A 72 14.10 -7.66 -21.89
CA LYS A 72 14.63 -8.70 -22.78
C LYS A 72 15.36 -9.75 -21.95
N LEU A 73 15.37 -10.99 -22.42
CA LEU A 73 16.20 -12.04 -21.83
C LEU A 73 17.59 -11.99 -22.49
N ASP A 74 18.62 -11.63 -21.73
CA ASP A 74 20.02 -11.67 -22.17
C ASP A 74 20.77 -12.74 -21.36
N LYS A 75 21.27 -13.77 -22.04
CA LYS A 75 22.01 -14.89 -21.42
C LYS A 75 21.31 -15.54 -20.20
N GLY A 76 19.98 -15.56 -20.22
CA GLY A 76 19.15 -16.13 -19.14
C GLY A 76 18.84 -15.17 -17.98
N VAL A 77 19.30 -13.92 -18.05
CA VAL A 77 18.97 -12.86 -17.08
C VAL A 77 17.98 -11.88 -17.72
N ILE A 78 17.00 -11.42 -16.94
CA ILE A 78 16.06 -10.39 -17.38
C ILE A 78 16.79 -9.05 -17.36
N THR A 79 16.84 -8.36 -18.49
CA THR A 79 17.55 -7.09 -18.65
C THR A 79 16.58 -6.03 -19.18
N LEU A 80 16.54 -4.87 -18.55
CA LEU A 80 15.83 -3.70 -19.05
C LEU A 80 16.55 -3.13 -20.27
N THR A 81 15.82 -2.97 -21.37
CA THR A 81 16.36 -2.44 -22.64
C THR A 81 16.48 -0.91 -22.61
N SER A 82 15.72 -0.25 -21.75
CA SER A 82 15.73 1.20 -21.59
C SER A 82 15.29 1.56 -20.16
N SER A 83 15.70 2.73 -19.68
CA SER A 83 15.21 3.27 -18.41
C SER A 83 13.68 3.42 -18.44
N TYR A 84 13.02 3.03 -17.37
CA TYR A 84 11.56 3.07 -17.27
C TYR A 84 11.11 3.73 -15.97
N VAL A 85 10.29 4.78 -16.09
CA VAL A 85 9.68 5.46 -14.95
C VAL A 85 8.38 4.75 -14.60
N ILE A 86 8.31 4.15 -13.40
CA ILE A 86 7.10 3.45 -12.96
C ILE A 86 6.03 4.45 -12.58
N CYS A 87 6.37 5.44 -11.75
CA CYS A 87 5.46 6.47 -11.30
C CYS A 87 6.23 7.74 -10.93
N THR A 88 5.58 8.88 -11.10
CA THR A 88 6.06 10.18 -10.62
C THR A 88 5.28 10.61 -9.40
N GLU A 89 5.91 11.37 -8.51
CA GLU A 89 5.25 11.97 -7.35
C GLU A 89 3.99 12.75 -7.76
N GLY A 90 2.89 12.54 -7.04
CA GLY A 90 1.58 13.13 -7.30
C GLY A 90 0.77 12.49 -8.44
N ALA A 91 1.34 11.54 -9.20
CA ALA A 91 0.58 10.85 -10.25
C ALA A 91 -0.29 9.73 -9.67
N ARG A 92 -1.46 9.48 -10.30
CA ARG A 92 -2.31 8.34 -9.96
C ARG A 92 -1.72 7.04 -10.47
N LEU A 93 -1.51 6.10 -9.55
CA LEU A 93 -0.99 4.77 -9.86
C LEU A 93 -2.04 3.90 -10.56
N SER A 94 -1.68 3.33 -11.70
CA SER A 94 -2.44 2.26 -12.34
C SER A 94 -2.33 0.95 -11.55
N ALA A 95 -3.25 0.02 -11.78
CA ALA A 95 -3.16 -1.30 -11.15
C ALA A 95 -1.90 -2.08 -11.57
N GLU A 96 -1.36 -1.81 -12.77
CA GLU A 96 -0.14 -2.43 -13.29
C GLU A 96 1.10 -1.84 -12.61
N GLN A 97 1.16 -0.51 -12.47
CA GLN A 97 2.23 0.18 -11.74
C GLN A 97 2.28 -0.27 -10.26
N ALA A 98 1.13 -0.37 -9.59
CA ALA A 98 1.05 -0.87 -8.22
C ALA A 98 1.58 -2.32 -8.10
N ARG A 99 1.32 -3.18 -9.09
CA ARG A 99 1.87 -4.54 -9.14
C ARG A 99 3.38 -4.54 -9.36
N LEU A 100 3.90 -3.65 -10.20
CA LEU A 100 5.34 -3.50 -10.41
C LEU A 100 6.06 -3.07 -9.13
N LEU A 101 5.54 -2.05 -8.43
CA LEU A 101 6.07 -1.60 -7.14
C LEU A 101 6.10 -2.74 -6.12
N LYS A 102 5.05 -3.56 -6.08
CA LYS A 102 4.99 -4.75 -5.21
C LYS A 102 6.05 -5.80 -5.57
N LEU A 103 6.26 -6.07 -6.85
CA LEU A 103 7.27 -7.03 -7.32
C LEU A 103 8.70 -6.55 -7.01
N LEU A 104 8.94 -5.25 -7.12
CA LEU A 104 10.22 -4.61 -6.82
C LEU A 104 10.42 -4.34 -5.32
N GLN A 105 9.42 -4.66 -4.51
CA GLN A 105 9.40 -4.46 -3.06
C GLN A 105 9.52 -2.98 -2.62
N TYR A 106 9.13 -2.03 -3.47
CA TYR A 106 9.01 -0.62 -3.11
C TYR A 106 7.72 -0.37 -2.31
N LYS A 107 7.87 0.07 -1.06
CA LYS A 107 6.77 0.37 -0.14
C LYS A 107 6.54 1.88 -0.04
N THR A 108 5.85 2.43 -1.03
CA THR A 108 5.62 3.88 -1.17
C THR A 108 4.42 4.40 -0.36
N SER A 109 3.61 3.51 0.24
CA SER A 109 2.41 3.89 1.02
C SER A 109 2.64 3.68 2.51
N VAL A 110 2.02 4.50 3.36
CA VAL A 110 2.04 4.32 4.83
C VAL A 110 0.66 3.91 5.29
N PHE A 111 0.55 2.75 5.90
CA PHE A 111 -0.65 2.33 6.62
C PHE A 111 -0.66 2.96 8.01
N LYS A 112 -1.67 3.79 8.29
CA LYS A 112 -1.93 4.37 9.60
C LYS A 112 -3.31 3.94 10.10
N VAL A 113 -3.39 3.53 11.36
CA VAL A 113 -4.66 3.26 12.03
C VAL A 113 -5.16 4.54 12.68
N ASN A 114 -6.28 5.07 12.19
CA ASN A 114 -6.97 6.17 12.86
C ASN A 114 -8.05 5.60 13.78
N LEU A 115 -7.89 5.78 15.10
CA LEU A 115 -8.90 5.43 16.08
C LEU A 115 -10.05 6.45 16.02
N LEU A 116 -11.21 6.03 15.50
CA LEU A 116 -12.40 6.89 15.38
C LEU A 116 -13.26 6.93 16.64
N ALA A 117 -13.32 5.81 17.36
CA ALA A 117 -14.10 5.69 18.58
C ALA A 117 -13.54 4.55 19.43
N HIS A 118 -13.65 4.69 20.75
CA HIS A 118 -13.46 3.60 21.70
C HIS A 118 -14.68 3.51 22.61
N TRP A 119 -15.02 2.30 23.04
CA TRP A 119 -16.09 2.09 24.00
C TRP A 119 -15.51 1.94 25.40
N THR A 120 -15.94 2.78 26.32
CA THR A 120 -15.60 2.68 27.75
C THR A 120 -16.86 2.31 28.52
N LYS A 121 -16.76 1.47 29.57
CA LYS A 121 -17.90 1.07 30.43
C LYS A 121 -18.40 2.19 31.36
N THR A 122 -18.24 3.44 30.96
CA THR A 122 -18.70 4.62 31.68
C THR A 122 -19.94 5.13 30.97
N SER A 123 -20.99 5.42 31.72
CA SER A 123 -22.31 5.85 31.25
C SER A 123 -22.34 7.26 30.65
N GLU A 124 -21.32 7.66 29.88
CA GLU A 124 -21.23 8.94 29.18
C GLU A 124 -20.34 8.79 27.94
N LEU A 125 -20.94 9.03 26.77
CA LEU A 125 -20.29 8.99 25.45
C LEU A 125 -19.75 10.39 25.13
N SER A 126 -18.45 10.61 25.30
CA SER A 126 -17.77 11.76 24.70
C SER A 126 -17.28 11.37 23.31
N ALA A 127 -18.07 11.69 22.30
CA ALA A 127 -17.64 11.67 20.90
C ALA A 127 -17.19 13.08 20.53
N GLU A 128 -15.89 13.31 20.44
CA GLU A 128 -15.36 14.56 19.88
C GLU A 128 -15.56 14.51 18.36
N ARG A 129 -16.39 15.42 17.85
CA ARG A 129 -16.68 15.57 16.42
C ARG A 129 -15.47 16.21 15.74
N CYS A 130 -15.11 15.70 14.56
CA CYS A 130 -14.22 16.40 13.64
C CYS A 130 -14.73 17.80 13.30
#